data_AF-W0RB39-F1
#
_entry.id   AF-W0RB39-F1
#
_cell.length_a   1.000
_cell.length_b   1.000
_cell.length_c   1.000
_cell.angle_alpha   90.00
_cell.angle_beta   90.00
_cell.angle_gamma   90.00
#
_symmetry.space_group_name_H-M   'P 1'
#
loop_
_entity.id
_entity.type
_entity.pdbx_description
1 polymer ?
#
loop_
_entity_poly.entity_id
_entity_poly.type
_entity_poly.pdbx_seq_one_letter_code
_entity_poly.pdbx_strand_id
1 'polypeptide(L)'
;MYTLWSHGRLLGTTDLAWARALPRHRAGDLQPTPLGETLLPAAHDSHAELSLELRGPDGEVVPTEDLWVQDSEHLLAVAHETPLPDEPEPEWMDDLEADAWDPEVDALLDEIPDLPDPPEPDDDEPQEAREWPRYQVMLRLIDDAAIP
;
A
#
# COMPACT_ATOMS: atom_id res chain seq x y z
N MET A 1 -11.03 -5.37 -16.39
CA MET A 1 -9.71 -5.93 -16.02
C MET A 1 -8.66 -5.17 -16.82
N TYR A 2 -7.64 -4.68 -16.13
CA TYR A 2 -6.54 -3.92 -16.72
C TYR A 2 -5.31 -4.81 -16.85
N THR A 3 -4.39 -4.42 -17.73
CA THR A 3 -3.15 -5.16 -17.95
C THR A 3 -1.94 -4.24 -17.82
N LEU A 4 -0.89 -4.74 -17.16
CA LEU A 4 0.37 -4.04 -16.97
C LEU A 4 1.38 -4.57 -17.98
N TRP A 5 2.05 -3.67 -18.69
CA TRP A 5 3.01 -4.00 -19.74
C TRP A 5 4.34 -3.32 -19.50
N SER A 6 5.42 -3.91 -20.03
CA SER A 6 6.70 -3.23 -20.20
C SER A 6 7.33 -3.60 -21.53
N HIS A 7 7.77 -2.60 -22.29
CA HIS A 7 8.41 -2.80 -23.60
C HIS A 7 7.62 -3.73 -24.54
N GLY A 8 6.29 -3.59 -24.56
CA GLY A 8 5.40 -4.42 -25.39
C GLY A 8 5.26 -5.87 -24.89
N ARG A 9 5.65 -6.18 -23.65
CA ARG A 9 5.45 -7.49 -23.02
C ARG A 9 4.50 -7.39 -21.83
N LEU A 10 3.56 -8.33 -21.74
CA LEU A 10 2.58 -8.40 -20.66
C LEU A 10 3.26 -8.88 -19.36
N LEU A 11 3.22 -8.04 -18.33
CA LEU A 11 3.75 -8.34 -17.01
C LEU A 11 2.69 -8.91 -16.07
N GLY A 12 1.43 -8.49 -16.18
CA GLY A 12 0.38 -8.98 -15.29
C GLY A 12 -0.98 -8.33 -15.54
N THR A 13 -1.95 -8.74 -14.74
CA THR A 13 -3.31 -8.19 -14.75
C THR A 13 -3.66 -7.61 -13.39
N THR A 14 -4.56 -6.63 -13.36
CA THR A 14 -5.08 -6.03 -12.13
C THR A 14 -6.52 -5.59 -12.34
N ASP A 15 -7.31 -5.56 -11.28
CA ASP A 15 -8.67 -5.00 -11.29
C ASP A 15 -8.72 -3.53 -10.83
N LEU A 16 -7.64 -3.03 -10.22
CA LEU A 16 -7.57 -1.71 -9.58
C LEU A 16 -8.70 -1.49 -8.56
N ALA A 17 -9.10 -2.55 -7.85
CA ALA A 17 -10.29 -2.57 -7.00
C ALA A 17 -10.05 -2.06 -5.57
N TRP A 18 -8.86 -1.57 -5.23
CA TRP A 18 -8.63 -1.01 -3.90
C TRP A 18 -9.47 0.25 -3.68
N ALA A 19 -9.83 0.49 -2.42
CA ALA A 19 -10.58 1.67 -2.03
C ALA A 19 -9.82 2.96 -2.42
N ARG A 20 -10.56 3.91 -2.97
CA ARG A 20 -9.99 5.15 -3.48
C ARG A 20 -9.93 6.22 -2.40
N ALA A 21 -8.72 6.52 -1.92
CA ALA A 21 -8.51 7.55 -0.92
C ALA A 21 -8.37 8.97 -1.53
N LEU A 22 -7.82 9.08 -2.75
CA LEU A 22 -7.54 10.37 -3.39
C LEU A 22 -8.04 10.39 -4.85
N PRO A 23 -8.46 11.56 -5.37
CA PRO A 23 -8.69 11.75 -6.79
C PRO A 23 -7.46 11.37 -7.61
N ARG A 24 -7.67 10.87 -8.82
CA ARG A 24 -6.66 10.42 -9.79
C ARG A 24 -5.78 9.25 -9.34
N HIS A 25 -5.81 8.85 -8.07
CA HIS A 25 -5.08 7.69 -7.59
C HIS A 25 -5.92 6.43 -7.78
N ARG A 26 -5.28 5.36 -8.26
CA ARG A 26 -5.84 4.00 -8.34
C ARG A 26 -4.78 3.01 -7.88
N ALA A 27 -5.22 1.93 -7.26
CA ALA A 27 -4.36 0.88 -6.78
C ALA A 27 -5.09 -0.47 -6.84
N GLY A 28 -4.34 -1.55 -6.86
CA GLY A 28 -4.89 -2.89 -6.90
C GLY A 28 -3.84 -3.96 -6.73
N ASP A 29 -4.34 -5.17 -6.53
CA ASP A 29 -3.50 -6.36 -6.53
C ASP A 29 -3.06 -6.63 -7.97
N LEU A 30 -1.78 -6.96 -8.17
CA LEU A 30 -1.24 -7.36 -9.46
C LEU A 30 -1.06 -8.87 -9.47
N GLN A 31 -1.76 -9.55 -10.39
CA GLN A 31 -1.53 -10.95 -10.70
C GLN A 31 -0.50 -11.02 -11.83
N PRO A 32 0.78 -11.34 -11.53
CA PRO A 32 1.83 -11.36 -12.54
C PRO A 32 1.66 -12.54 -13.50
N THR A 33 2.17 -12.39 -14.72
CA THR A 33 2.46 -13.52 -15.60
C THR A 33 3.78 -14.17 -15.19
N PRO A 34 4.14 -15.37 -15.68
CA PRO A 34 5.47 -15.94 -15.44
C PRO A 34 6.62 -15.03 -15.85
N LEU A 35 6.41 -14.21 -16.90
CA LEU A 35 7.39 -13.19 -17.29
C LEU A 35 7.42 -12.04 -16.28
N GLY A 36 6.25 -11.59 -15.80
CA GLY A 36 6.14 -10.59 -14.74
C GLY A 36 6.87 -11.01 -13.47
N GLU A 37 6.67 -12.24 -12.99
CA GLU A 37 7.36 -12.78 -11.82
C GLU A 37 8.89 -12.76 -11.95
N THR A 38 9.39 -12.90 -13.18
CA THR A 38 10.83 -12.84 -13.46
C THR A 38 11.36 -11.40 -13.48
N LEU A 39 10.56 -10.45 -13.98
CA LEU A 39 11.02 -9.09 -14.25
C LEU A 39 10.72 -8.09 -13.12
N LEU A 40 9.62 -8.27 -12.40
CA LEU A 40 9.18 -7.34 -11.35
C LEU A 40 10.15 -7.25 -10.16
N PRO A 41 10.79 -8.34 -9.68
CA PRO A 41 11.80 -8.23 -8.61
C PRO A 41 12.98 -7.34 -9.01
N ALA A 42 13.46 -7.46 -10.25
CA ALA A 42 14.59 -6.67 -10.74
C ALA A 42 14.28 -5.16 -10.88
N ALA A 43 12.99 -4.81 -11.00
CA ALA A 43 12.54 -3.42 -11.05
C ALA A 43 12.76 -2.70 -9.72
N HIS A 44 12.70 -3.44 -8.60
CA HIS A 44 12.89 -2.90 -7.26
C HIS A 44 14.38 -2.57 -7.00
N ASP A 45 15.28 -3.49 -7.33
CA ASP A 45 16.69 -3.40 -6.94
C ASP A 45 17.54 -2.46 -7.81
N SER A 46 17.18 -2.26 -9.08
CA SER A 46 18.15 -1.80 -10.06
C SER A 46 18.00 -0.36 -10.54
N HIS A 47 16.97 0.40 -10.10
CA HIS A 47 16.49 1.57 -10.87
C HIS A 47 16.36 1.23 -12.38
N ALA A 48 16.18 -0.06 -12.71
CA ALA A 48 16.01 -0.48 -14.08
C ALA A 48 14.67 0.09 -14.49
N GLU A 49 14.70 1.12 -15.34
CA GLU A 49 13.53 1.79 -15.87
C GLU A 49 12.69 0.77 -16.66
N LEU A 50 11.88 -0.01 -15.95
CA LEU A 50 10.72 -0.61 -16.57
C LEU A 50 9.88 0.56 -17.05
N SER A 51 9.87 0.78 -18.36
CA SER A 51 8.87 1.63 -18.99
C SER A 51 7.55 0.89 -18.88
N LEU A 52 6.75 1.25 -17.88
CA LEU A 52 5.48 0.62 -17.56
C LEU A 52 4.35 1.29 -18.35
N GLU A 53 3.44 0.47 -18.87
CA GLU A 53 2.21 0.92 -19.51
C GLU A 53 1.02 0.21 -18.86
N LEU A 54 0.00 0.98 -18.47
CA LEU A 54 -1.30 0.43 -18.11
C LEU A 54 -2.17 0.38 -19.38
N ARG A 55 -2.82 -0.76 -19.63
CA ARG A 55 -3.80 -0.89 -20.70
C ARG A 55 -5.16 -1.26 -20.17
N GLY A 56 -6.17 -0.61 -20.73
CA GLY A 56 -7.57 -0.83 -20.41
C GLY A 56 -8.08 -2.20 -20.88
N PRO A 57 -9.34 -2.54 -20.54
CA PRO A 57 -9.98 -3.78 -20.98
C PRO A 57 -10.03 -3.95 -22.50
N ASP A 58 -10.10 -2.82 -23.23
CA ASP A 58 -10.14 -2.79 -24.70
C ASP A 58 -8.73 -2.86 -25.34
N GLY A 59 -7.67 -2.93 -24.52
CA GLY A 59 -6.27 -2.99 -24.97
C GLY A 59 -5.61 -1.63 -25.23
N GLU A 60 -6.37 -0.54 -25.14
CA GLU A 60 -5.87 0.83 -25.28
C GLU A 60 -4.99 1.25 -24.09
N VAL A 61 -3.98 2.09 -24.34
CA VAL A 61 -3.11 2.62 -23.28
C VAL A 61 -3.88 3.65 -22.46
N VAL A 62 -3.88 3.45 -21.14
CA VAL A 62 -4.46 4.40 -20.17
C VAL A 62 -3.38 5.42 -19.79
N PRO A 63 -3.58 6.72 -20.04
CA PRO A 63 -2.57 7.73 -19.72
C PRO A 63 -2.39 7.91 -18.20
N THR A 64 -1.17 7.70 -17.71
CA THR A 64 -0.78 7.86 -16.31
C THR A 64 0.29 8.94 -16.15
N GLU A 65 0.20 9.72 -15.07
CA GLU A 65 1.26 10.62 -14.59
C GLU A 65 2.37 9.79 -13.95
N ASP A 66 1.99 8.86 -13.06
CA ASP A 66 2.89 7.96 -12.34
C ASP A 66 2.34 6.53 -12.37
N LEU A 67 3.22 5.54 -12.46
CA LEU A 67 2.88 4.11 -12.46
C LEU A 67 4.03 3.30 -11.87
N TRP A 68 3.78 2.52 -10.82
CA TRP A 68 4.79 1.69 -10.17
C TRP A 68 4.20 0.41 -9.58
N VAL A 69 5.08 -0.55 -9.29
CA VAL A 69 4.75 -1.83 -8.68
C VAL A 69 5.54 -1.99 -7.39
N GLN A 70 4.91 -2.52 -6.37
CA GLN A 70 5.51 -2.82 -5.07
C GLN A 70 5.51 -4.33 -4.84
N ASP A 71 6.67 -4.90 -4.48
CA ASP A 71 6.81 -6.27 -4.00
C ASP A 71 6.73 -6.24 -2.45
N SER A 72 5.58 -6.64 -1.92
CA SER A 72 5.31 -6.63 -0.49
C SER A 72 6.11 -7.71 0.25
N GLU A 73 6.40 -8.84 -0.37
CA GLU A 73 7.25 -9.88 0.23
C GLU A 73 8.69 -9.39 0.37
N HIS A 74 9.20 -8.67 -0.63
CA HIS A 74 10.52 -8.06 -0.55
C HIS A 74 10.59 -7.01 0.56
N LEU A 75 9.59 -6.12 0.65
CA LEU A 75 9.55 -5.10 1.72
C LEU A 75 9.51 -5.74 3.12
N LEU A 76 8.73 -6.81 3.29
CA LEU A 76 8.69 -7.57 4.55
C LEU A 76 10.05 -8.21 4.85
N ALA A 77 10.71 -8.81 3.86
CA ALA A 77 12.04 -9.39 4.04
C ALA A 77 13.07 -8.34 4.49
N VAL A 78 13.10 -7.17 3.84
CA VAL A 78 14.01 -6.06 4.19
C VAL A 78 13.72 -5.53 5.60
N ALA A 79 12.45 -5.43 5.98
CA ALA A 79 12.05 -5.00 7.33
C ALA A 79 12.54 -5.97 8.42
N HIS A 80 12.58 -7.28 8.13
CA HIS A 80 13.08 -8.28 9.07
C HIS A 80 14.61 -8.35 9.14
N GLU A 81 15.32 -7.97 8.07
CA GLU A 81 16.79 -7.99 8.03
C GLU A 81 17.44 -6.75 8.68
N THR A 82 16.67 -5.68 8.86
CA THR A 82 17.13 -4.49 9.56
C THR A 82 16.81 -4.66 11.04
N PRO A 83 17.77 -5.04 11.91
CA PRO A 83 17.55 -4.85 13.33
C PRO A 83 17.22 -3.37 13.50
N LEU A 84 16.05 -3.07 14.07
CA LEU A 84 15.83 -1.75 14.63
C LEU A 84 17.10 -1.45 15.44
N PRO A 85 17.74 -0.29 15.24
CA PRO A 85 18.78 0.10 16.17
C PRO A 85 18.20 -0.10 17.58
N ASP A 86 19.03 -0.46 18.55
CA ASP A 86 18.68 -0.12 19.94
C ASP A 86 18.62 1.42 19.96
N GLU A 87 17.56 2.00 19.39
CA GLU A 87 17.26 3.41 19.50
C GLU A 87 17.01 3.55 20.99
N PRO A 88 17.90 4.26 21.73
CA PRO A 88 17.53 4.63 23.09
C PRO A 88 16.17 5.29 22.97
N GLU A 89 15.22 4.91 23.83
CA GLU A 89 13.92 5.57 23.84
C GLU A 89 14.18 7.07 23.79
N PRO A 90 13.58 7.77 22.82
CA PRO A 90 13.92 9.16 22.60
C PRO A 90 13.78 9.91 23.92
N GLU A 91 14.76 10.75 24.29
CA GLU A 91 14.74 11.51 25.57
C GLU A 91 13.47 12.38 25.74
N TRP A 92 12.68 12.60 24.67
CA TRP A 92 11.37 13.25 24.72
C TRP A 92 10.22 12.36 25.21
N MET A 93 10.39 11.04 25.32
CA MET A 93 9.47 10.16 26.04
C MET A 93 9.59 10.33 27.56
N ASP A 94 10.79 10.55 28.08
CA ASP A 94 11.00 10.84 29.51
C ASP A 94 10.36 12.17 29.95
N ASP A 95 10.30 13.18 29.06
CA ASP A 95 9.61 14.45 29.32
C ASP A 95 8.08 14.37 29.18
N LEU A 96 7.54 13.35 28.51
CA LEU A 96 6.09 13.12 28.37
C LEU A 96 5.47 12.40 29.58
N GLU A 97 6.27 11.69 30.39
CA GLU A 97 5.75 10.96 31.56
C GLU A 97 5.50 11.84 32.80
N ALA A 98 5.88 13.13 32.79
CA ALA A 98 5.86 13.92 34.03
C ALA A 98 4.98 15.18 34.08
N ASP A 99 4.66 15.91 32.98
CA ASP A 99 4.12 17.28 33.20
C ASP A 99 3.23 17.92 32.11
N ALA A 100 2.51 17.14 31.29
CA ALA A 100 1.64 17.73 30.25
C ALA A 100 0.24 17.11 30.10
N TRP A 101 -0.36 16.62 31.20
CA TRP A 101 -1.80 16.34 31.21
C TRP A 101 -2.54 17.65 31.51
N ASP A 102 -3.02 18.32 30.46
CA ASP A 102 -3.83 19.54 30.60
C ASP A 102 -5.19 19.17 31.23
N PRO A 103 -5.57 19.72 32.40
CA PRO A 103 -6.87 19.44 33.02
C PRO A 103 -8.07 19.82 32.14
N GLU A 104 -7.90 20.71 31.15
CA GLU A 104 -8.93 21.01 30.15
C GLU A 104 -9.14 19.87 29.16
N VAL A 105 -8.10 19.07 28.85
CA VAL A 105 -8.21 17.85 28.02
C VAL A 105 -8.94 16.75 28.79
N ASP A 106 -8.71 16.64 30.09
CA ASP A 106 -9.39 15.68 30.97
C ASP A 106 -10.91 15.96 31.04
N ALA A 107 -11.28 17.24 31.20
CA ALA A 107 -12.68 17.66 31.19
C ALA A 107 -13.35 17.45 29.82
N LEU A 108 -12.60 17.57 28.72
CA LEU A 108 -13.11 17.31 27.37
C LEU A 108 -13.33 15.81 27.14
N LEU A 109 -12.45 14.95 27.67
CA LEU A 109 -12.58 13.49 27.62
C LEU A 109 -13.80 13.00 28.42
N ASP A 110 -14.09 13.61 29.57
CA ASP A 110 -15.29 13.34 30.38
C ASP A 110 -16.62 13.70 29.65
N GLU A 111 -16.58 14.60 28.67
CA GLU A 111 -17.74 14.95 27.84
C GLU A 111 -17.89 14.05 26.61
N ILE A 112 -16.92 13.20 26.29
CA ILE A 112 -17.06 12.20 25.23
C ILE A 112 -18.05 11.15 25.71
N PRO A 113 -19.21 10.99 25.04
CA PRO A 113 -20.13 9.93 25.41
C PRO A 113 -19.41 8.59 25.29
N ASP A 114 -19.58 7.73 26.29
CA ASP A 114 -19.08 6.35 26.34
C ASP A 114 -19.46 5.64 25.02
N LEU A 115 -18.57 5.70 24.04
CA LEU A 115 -18.73 4.96 22.81
C LEU A 115 -18.43 3.52 23.20
N PRO A 116 -19.28 2.56 22.79
CA PRO A 116 -18.92 1.18 22.97
C PRO A 116 -17.54 0.99 22.35
N ASP A 117 -16.63 0.35 23.09
CA ASP A 117 -15.32 -0.02 22.57
C ASP A 117 -15.53 -0.63 21.18
N PRO A 118 -14.72 -0.26 20.18
CA PRO A 118 -14.75 -0.97 18.92
C PRO A 118 -14.62 -2.45 19.25
N PRO A 119 -15.46 -3.32 18.65
CA PRO A 119 -15.38 -4.74 18.94
C PRO A 119 -13.92 -5.17 18.76
N GLU A 120 -13.33 -5.71 19.83
CA GLU A 120 -12.01 -6.32 19.71
C GLU A 120 -12.14 -7.37 18.60
N PRO A 121 -11.21 -7.39 17.64
CA PRO A 121 -11.24 -8.44 16.64
C PRO A 121 -11.22 -9.78 17.38
N ASP A 122 -12.22 -10.65 17.14
CA ASP A 122 -12.27 -11.98 17.73
C ASP A 122 -11.01 -12.74 17.29
N ASP A 123 -10.05 -12.94 18.21
CA ASP A 123 -8.81 -13.69 17.97
C ASP A 123 -9.08 -15.16 17.57
N ASP A 124 -10.30 -15.65 17.82
CA ASP A 124 -10.79 -16.98 17.51
C ASP A 124 -11.53 -17.07 16.17
N GLU A 125 -11.88 -15.95 15.53
CA GLU A 125 -12.27 -16.01 14.12
C GLU A 125 -11.01 -16.34 13.32
N PRO A 126 -10.98 -17.44 12.55
CA PRO A 126 -9.91 -17.62 11.60
C PRO A 126 -10.00 -16.43 10.65
N GLN A 127 -9.17 -15.42 10.86
CA GLN A 127 -8.82 -14.47 9.83
C GLN A 127 -8.41 -15.38 8.68
N GLU A 128 -9.27 -15.54 7.68
CA GLU A 128 -8.92 -16.26 6.47
C GLU A 128 -7.59 -15.66 6.09
N ALA A 129 -6.51 -16.44 6.22
CA ALA A 129 -5.15 -15.96 6.06
C ALA A 129 -5.09 -15.50 4.62
N ARG A 130 -5.42 -14.24 4.40
CA ARG A 130 -5.53 -13.66 3.09
C ARG A 130 -4.11 -13.70 2.63
N GLU A 131 -3.81 -14.59 1.68
CA GLU A 131 -2.49 -14.62 1.07
C GLU A 131 -2.26 -13.21 0.55
N TRP A 132 -1.38 -12.48 1.24
CA TRP A 132 -1.16 -11.09 0.93
C TRP A 132 -0.63 -11.06 -0.51
N PRO A 133 -1.26 -10.31 -1.41
CA PRO A 133 -0.84 -10.28 -2.79
C PRO A 133 0.60 -9.78 -2.82
N ARG A 134 1.49 -10.62 -3.34
CA ARG A 134 2.93 -10.30 -3.39
C ARG A 134 3.17 -8.97 -4.10
N TYR A 135 2.50 -8.76 -5.24
CA TYR A 135 2.65 -7.55 -6.03
C TYR A 135 1.41 -6.67 -5.94
N GLN A 136 1.65 -5.38 -5.76
CA GLN A 136 0.64 -4.33 -5.74
C GLN A 136 1.01 -3.32 -6.82
N VAL A 137 0.02 -2.80 -7.53
CA VAL A 137 0.21 -1.73 -8.51
C VAL A 137 -0.45 -0.46 -8.01
N MET A 138 0.27 0.64 -8.13
CA MET A 138 -0.22 1.96 -7.78
C MET A 138 0.03 2.90 -8.94
N LEU A 139 -0.93 3.79 -9.19
CA LEU A 139 -0.84 4.73 -10.28
C LEU A 139 -1.59 6.02 -9.99
N ARG A 140 -1.15 7.07 -10.68
CA ARG A 140 -1.81 8.36 -10.75
C ARG A 140 -2.20 8.64 -12.19
N LEU A 141 -3.49 8.83 -12.43
CA LEU A 141 -4.04 9.09 -13.76
C LEU A 141 -3.81 10.53 -14.20
N ILE A 142 -3.63 10.77 -15.49
CA ILE A 142 -3.69 12.13 -16.05
C ILE A 142 -5.12 12.68 -15.96
N ASP A 143 -6.09 11.86 -16.36
CA ASP A 143 -7.52 12.16 -16.30
C ASP A 143 -8.22 11.19 -15.34
N ASP A 144 -8.96 11.74 -14.37
CA ASP A 144 -9.66 10.96 -13.36
C ASP A 144 -10.72 10.03 -13.96
N ALA A 145 -11.33 10.46 -15.07
CA ALA A 145 -12.37 9.74 -15.78
C ALA A 145 -11.83 8.60 -16.66
N ALA A 146 -10.51 8.45 -16.80
CA ALA A 146 -9.90 7.41 -17.63
C ALA A 146 -10.13 6.00 -17.08
N ILE A 147 -10.42 5.89 -15.78
CA ILE A 147 -10.81 4.66 -15.10
C ILE A 147 -12.07 4.98 -14.30
N PRO A 148 -13.20 4.31 -14.57
CA PRO A 148 -14.46 4.56 -13.88
C PRO A 148 -14.43 4.20 -12.39
#